data_AF-A0A948ZRB6-F1
#
_entry.id   AF-A0A948ZRB6-F1
#
_cell.length_a   1.000
_cell.length_b   1.000
_cell.length_c   1.000
_cell.angle_alpha   90.00
_cell.angle_beta   90.00
_cell.angle_gamma   90.00
#
_symmetry.space_group_name_H-M   'P 1'
#
loop_
_entity.id
_entity.type
_entity.pdbx_description
1 polymer ?
#
loop_
_entity_poly.entity_id
_entity_poly.type
_entity_poly.pdbx_seq_one_letter_code
_entity_poly.pdbx_strand_id
1 'polypeptide(L)'
;MIEKNCDFCNKTFLVHPYRGKIAHFCSKTCYNNQRKKSAYGVKICPFCKKEFTPNRNTRQNKYCSKECSILGRRKHLIEGERVKWTNGKRMKVYKWRGEKICIYCGKKFKYASKNIHQKYCSVICQVKNRAYRINENFFEKINSEGRAYLLGLIFSDGNISSKKYYTNISSKDQELIEMCKKLLDTNRPIYHYKNSFSLLFGNQKIHESLKKHGVLERKSWKDYSLPSIPKNLWWHFIRGFFDGDGSFYIDDRDKYKYLCASFSCGSQKFLGEIKKCLEKYHIIPHKIRFDKKPDNKGCWQLKITRKKDIKMFIDYLYKNSNYFLNRKYKIVKSFHG
;
A
#
# COMPACT_ATOMS: atom_id res chain seq x y z
N MET A 1 73.16 15.55 14.13
CA MET A 1 72.10 14.53 13.96
C MET A 1 72.68 13.39 13.12
N ILE A 2 72.23 12.15 13.31
CA ILE A 2 72.67 10.96 12.56
C ILE A 2 71.53 10.53 11.63
N GLU A 3 71.82 10.25 10.36
CA GLU A 3 70.84 9.67 9.43
C GLU A 3 70.70 8.17 9.62
N LYS A 4 69.45 7.69 9.64
CA LYS A 4 69.12 6.25 9.70
C LYS A 4 67.96 5.92 8.77
N ASN A 5 67.90 4.68 8.31
CA ASN A 5 66.74 4.16 7.58
C ASN A 5 65.77 3.48 8.54
N CYS A 6 64.47 3.69 8.34
CA CYS A 6 63.45 3.06 9.17
C CYS A 6 63.25 1.58 8.80
N ASP A 7 63.35 0.68 9.78
CA ASP A 7 63.23 -0.77 9.60
C ASP A 7 61.85 -1.25 9.07
N PHE A 8 60.83 -0.38 9.05
CA PHE A 8 59.48 -0.70 8.55
C PHE A 8 59.19 -0.13 7.16
N CYS A 9 59.54 1.13 6.90
CA CYS A 9 59.17 1.83 5.65
C CYS A 9 60.36 2.25 4.78
N ASN A 10 61.59 1.91 5.19
CA ASN A 10 62.87 2.27 4.56
C ASN A 10 63.12 3.77 4.33
N LYS A 11 62.29 4.66 4.89
CA LYS A 11 62.53 6.10 4.81
C LYS A 11 63.71 6.51 5.69
N THR A 12 64.56 7.39 5.17
CA THR A 12 65.62 8.04 5.92
C THR A 12 65.04 9.02 6.94
N PHE A 13 65.57 9.04 8.16
CA PHE A 13 65.18 9.97 9.21
C PHE A 13 66.39 10.36 10.07
N LEU A 14 66.34 11.58 10.61
CA LEU A 14 67.39 12.14 11.45
C LEU A 14 67.14 11.81 12.92
N VAL A 15 68.19 11.43 13.64
CA VAL A 15 68.13 11.11 15.07
C VAL A 15 69.24 11.81 15.83
N HIS A 16 68.97 12.20 17.07
CA HIS A 16 70.00 12.75 17.95
C HIS A 16 71.05 11.68 18.29
N PRO A 17 72.36 12.02 18.36
CA PRO A 17 73.44 11.07 18.66
C PRO A 17 73.18 10.08 19.80
N TYR A 18 72.62 10.52 20.93
CA TYR A 18 72.30 9.63 22.07
C TYR A 18 71.31 8.51 21.74
N ARG A 19 70.48 8.65 20.69
CA ARG A 19 69.55 7.62 20.22
C ARG A 19 70.06 6.80 19.04
N GLY A 20 71.27 7.06 18.55
CA GLY A 20 71.80 6.45 17.33
C GLY A 20 71.77 4.92 17.36
N LYS A 21 72.10 4.31 18.51
CA LYS A 21 72.10 2.85 18.70
C LYS A 21 70.70 2.24 18.88
N ILE A 22 69.70 2.99 19.35
CA ILE A 22 68.40 2.46 19.80
C ILE A 22 67.25 2.84 18.85
N ALA A 23 67.40 3.89 18.05
CA ALA A 23 66.35 4.35 17.15
C ALA A 23 66.31 3.54 15.86
N HIS A 24 65.25 2.74 15.70
CA HIS A 24 65.02 1.86 14.55
C HIS A 24 63.87 2.31 13.63
N PHE A 25 63.00 3.19 14.12
CA PHE A 25 61.77 3.58 13.40
C PHE A 25 61.62 5.08 13.32
N CYS A 26 61.22 5.59 12.15
CA CYS A 26 61.03 7.03 11.94
C CYS A 26 59.80 7.60 12.67
N SER A 27 58.91 6.75 13.19
CA SER A 27 57.73 7.17 13.95
C SER A 27 57.19 6.06 14.84
N LYS A 28 56.39 6.45 15.86
CA LYS A 28 55.63 5.51 16.71
C LYS A 28 54.68 4.64 15.88
N THR A 29 54.17 5.17 14.76
CA THR A 29 53.33 4.45 13.79
C THR A 29 54.12 3.31 13.14
N CYS A 30 55.33 3.56 12.66
CA CYS A 30 56.20 2.54 12.06
C CYS A 30 56.59 1.45 13.07
N TYR A 31 56.94 1.83 14.30
CA TYR A 31 57.20 0.87 15.39
C TYR A 31 55.98 -0.03 15.67
N ASN A 32 54.79 0.58 15.80
CA ASN A 32 53.56 -0.17 16.06
C ASN A 32 53.17 -1.08 14.88
N ASN A 33 53.42 -0.65 13.65
CA ASN A 33 53.16 -1.46 12.47
C ASN A 33 54.12 -2.65 12.37
N GLN A 34 55.41 -2.47 12.69
CA GLN A 34 56.36 -3.57 12.76
C GLN A 34 55.96 -4.57 13.85
N ARG A 35 55.60 -4.12 15.05
CA ARG A 35 55.08 -5.00 16.12
C ARG A 35 53.84 -5.79 15.69
N LYS A 36 52.90 -5.15 14.98
CA LYS A 36 51.71 -5.84 14.43
C LYS A 36 52.11 -6.87 13.36
N LYS A 37 53.06 -6.54 12.49
CA LYS A 37 53.57 -7.44 11.44
C LYS A 37 54.20 -8.69 12.05
N SER A 38 55.02 -8.55 13.09
CA SER A 38 55.62 -9.67 13.82
C SER A 38 54.59 -10.50 14.60
N ALA A 39 53.59 -9.87 15.22
CA ALA A 39 52.62 -10.58 16.06
C ALA A 39 51.53 -11.35 15.29
N TYR A 40 51.14 -10.87 14.09
CA TYR A 40 50.00 -11.42 13.36
C TYR A 40 50.32 -11.94 11.96
N GLY A 41 51.54 -11.70 11.46
CA GLY A 41 51.99 -12.09 10.12
C GLY A 41 51.33 -11.28 9.00
N VAL A 42 51.97 -11.26 7.83
CA VAL A 42 51.37 -10.71 6.60
C VAL A 42 50.51 -11.79 5.95
N LYS A 43 49.30 -11.42 5.49
CA LYS A 43 48.41 -12.29 4.72
C LYS A 43 48.15 -11.71 3.34
N ILE A 44 47.95 -12.59 2.37
CA ILE A 44 47.56 -12.21 1.00
C ILE A 44 46.05 -12.36 0.85
N CYS A 45 45.37 -11.30 0.41
CA CYS A 45 43.93 -11.34 0.16
C CYS A 45 43.62 -12.25 -1.05
N PRO A 46 42.75 -13.27 -0.93
CA PRO A 46 42.43 -14.18 -2.03
C PRO A 46 41.76 -13.50 -3.23
N PHE A 47 41.06 -12.37 -2.99
CA PHE A 47 40.28 -11.67 -4.00
C PHE A 47 41.12 -10.65 -4.79
N CYS A 48 41.76 -9.70 -4.11
CA CYS A 48 42.50 -8.60 -4.75
C CYS A 48 44.02 -8.81 -4.76
N LYS A 49 44.53 -9.92 -4.19
CA LYS A 49 45.95 -10.28 -4.10
C LYS A 49 46.85 -9.30 -3.34
N LYS A 50 46.29 -8.24 -2.73
CA LYS A 50 47.03 -7.32 -1.87
C LYS A 50 47.43 -7.97 -0.54
N GLU A 51 48.63 -7.64 -0.09
CA GLU A 51 49.11 -7.94 1.26
C GLU A 51 48.40 -7.09 2.30
N PHE A 52 48.09 -7.69 3.45
CA PHE A 52 47.54 -6.97 4.60
C PHE A 52 47.96 -7.65 5.92
N THR A 53 48.09 -6.86 6.97
CA THR A 53 48.40 -7.34 8.32
C THR A 53 47.14 -7.28 9.18
N PRO A 54 46.61 -8.42 9.67
CA PRO A 54 45.45 -8.42 10.54
C PRO A 54 45.79 -7.88 11.94
N ASN A 55 44.77 -7.57 12.73
CA ASN A 55 44.90 -7.14 14.13
C ASN A 55 44.27 -8.19 15.06
N ARG A 56 44.31 -7.95 16.37
CA ARG A 56 43.75 -8.85 17.40
C ARG A 56 42.32 -9.33 17.08
N ASN A 57 41.45 -8.43 16.61
CA ASN A 57 40.04 -8.70 16.33
C ASN A 57 39.83 -9.32 14.95
N THR A 58 40.77 -9.11 14.02
CA THR A 58 40.68 -9.58 12.63
C THR A 58 41.68 -10.69 12.30
N ARG A 59 42.31 -11.31 13.30
CA ARG A 59 43.33 -12.36 13.13
C ARG A 59 42.87 -13.54 12.28
N GLN A 60 41.57 -13.86 12.28
CA GLN A 60 40.97 -14.92 11.47
C GLN A 60 40.52 -14.46 10.08
N ASN A 61 40.55 -13.16 9.79
CA ASN A 61 40.10 -12.64 8.50
C ASN A 61 41.01 -13.15 7.38
N LYS A 62 40.36 -13.63 6.32
CA LYS A 62 41.00 -14.08 5.09
C LYS A 62 41.14 -12.95 4.06
N TYR A 63 40.30 -11.92 4.14
CA TYR A 63 40.25 -10.82 3.17
C TYR A 63 40.76 -9.52 3.79
N CYS A 64 41.40 -8.67 2.99
CA CYS A 64 41.95 -7.38 3.46
C CYS A 64 40.87 -6.36 3.82
N SER A 65 39.63 -6.52 3.36
CA SER A 65 38.52 -5.62 3.68
C SER A 65 37.17 -6.35 3.66
N LYS A 66 36.14 -5.73 4.27
CA LYS A 66 34.75 -6.21 4.23
C LYS A 66 34.23 -6.28 2.79
N GLU A 67 34.60 -5.32 1.96
CA GLU A 67 34.28 -5.28 0.54
C GLU A 67 34.95 -6.44 -0.22
N CYS A 68 36.26 -6.63 -0.07
CA CYS A 68 36.96 -7.79 -0.66
C CYS A 68 36.38 -9.12 -0.16
N SER A 69 35.88 -9.16 1.07
CA SER A 69 35.19 -10.32 1.61
C SER A 69 33.83 -10.57 0.96
N ILE A 70 33.06 -9.52 0.67
CA ILE A 70 31.78 -9.63 -0.05
C ILE A 70 32.03 -10.02 -1.51
N LEU A 71 32.94 -9.33 -2.18
CA LEU A 71 33.27 -9.55 -3.60
C LEU A 71 33.96 -10.89 -3.82
N GLY A 72 34.91 -11.29 -2.96
CA GLY A 72 35.53 -12.62 -3.01
C GLY A 72 34.53 -13.74 -2.78
N ARG A 73 33.58 -13.56 -1.85
CA ARG A 73 32.45 -14.49 -1.67
C ARG A 73 31.49 -14.49 -2.87
N ARG A 74 31.47 -13.42 -3.68
CA ARG A 74 30.65 -13.29 -4.88
C ARG A 74 31.36 -13.69 -6.18
N LYS A 75 32.69 -13.68 -6.29
CA LYS A 75 33.41 -14.11 -7.51
C LYS A 75 33.17 -15.60 -7.79
N HIS A 76 33.03 -16.40 -6.73
CA HIS A 76 32.51 -17.78 -6.79
C HIS A 76 31.04 -17.91 -7.24
N LEU A 77 30.29 -16.81 -7.43
CA LEU A 77 28.93 -16.82 -7.99
C LEU A 77 28.92 -16.63 -9.52
N ILE A 78 30.03 -16.18 -10.13
CA ILE A 78 30.08 -15.84 -11.57
C ILE A 78 30.52 -17.05 -12.41
N GLU A 79 31.35 -17.94 -11.86
CA GLU A 79 31.82 -19.17 -12.53
C GLU A 79 30.86 -20.37 -12.40
N GLY A 80 29.62 -20.15 -11.95
CA GLY A 80 28.54 -21.14 -12.09
C GLY A 80 28.29 -22.11 -10.94
N GLU A 81 29.12 -22.13 -9.88
CA GLU A 81 28.94 -23.07 -8.76
C GLU A 81 28.69 -22.38 -7.40
N ARG A 82 27.50 -22.58 -6.83
CA ARG A 82 27.22 -22.21 -5.43
C ARG A 82 27.83 -23.26 -4.49
N VAL A 83 29.04 -23.00 -4.00
CA VAL A 83 29.63 -23.78 -2.91
C VAL A 83 29.40 -23.06 -1.58
N LYS A 84 28.62 -23.67 -0.67
CA LYS A 84 28.48 -23.19 0.72
C LYS A 84 29.10 -24.22 1.66
N TRP A 85 30.05 -23.75 2.48
CA TRP A 85 30.77 -24.54 3.47
C TRP A 85 30.07 -24.43 4.83
N THR A 86 29.70 -25.56 5.42
CA THR A 86 29.31 -25.66 6.84
C THR A 86 29.85 -26.98 7.39
N ASN A 87 30.66 -26.91 8.44
CA ASN A 87 31.21 -28.05 9.20
C ASN A 87 31.90 -29.14 8.38
N GLY A 88 32.79 -28.76 7.45
CA GLY A 88 33.76 -29.68 6.85
C GLY A 88 33.21 -30.79 5.95
N LYS A 89 31.88 -30.91 5.78
CA LYS A 89 31.25 -31.91 4.89
C LYS A 89 30.77 -31.27 3.58
N ARG A 90 31.19 -31.86 2.45
CA ARG A 90 30.80 -31.48 1.09
C ARG A 90 29.38 -32.01 0.83
N MET A 91 28.38 -31.14 0.67
CA MET A 91 27.03 -31.55 0.27
C MET A 91 26.62 -31.04 -1.12
N LYS A 92 25.87 -31.91 -1.81
CA LYS A 92 25.45 -31.94 -3.23
C LYS A 92 25.35 -30.58 -3.95
N VAL A 93 26.11 -30.49 -5.05
CA VAL A 93 26.00 -29.46 -6.08
C VAL A 93 24.67 -29.62 -6.80
N TYR A 94 23.78 -28.63 -6.73
CA TYR A 94 22.55 -28.64 -7.52
C TYR A 94 22.88 -28.17 -8.93
N LYS A 95 22.92 -29.09 -9.90
CA LYS A 95 23.00 -28.72 -11.33
C LYS A 95 21.82 -27.80 -11.68
N TRP A 96 22.11 -26.74 -12.43
CA TRP A 96 21.08 -25.92 -13.08
C TRP A 96 20.31 -26.82 -14.05
N ARG A 97 18.98 -26.77 -14.00
CA ARG A 97 18.12 -27.65 -14.81
C ARG A 97 17.61 -26.98 -16.08
N GLY A 98 17.54 -25.65 -16.10
CA GLY A 98 17.11 -24.90 -17.26
C GLY A 98 16.85 -23.43 -16.96
N GLU A 99 16.19 -22.77 -17.89
CA GLU A 99 15.81 -21.36 -17.83
C GLU A 99 14.28 -21.20 -17.86
N LYS A 100 13.80 -20.12 -17.23
CA LYS A 100 12.38 -19.74 -17.20
C LYS A 100 12.24 -18.24 -17.36
N ILE A 101 11.06 -17.80 -17.78
CA ILE A 101 10.68 -16.39 -17.80
C ILE A 101 9.98 -16.04 -16.48
N CYS A 102 10.41 -14.97 -15.83
CA CYS A 102 9.76 -14.47 -14.62
C CYS A 102 8.38 -13.90 -14.94
N ILE A 103 7.34 -14.41 -14.27
CA ILE A 103 5.95 -13.98 -14.50
C ILE A 103 5.73 -12.49 -14.18
N TYR A 104 6.53 -11.91 -13.28
CA TYR A 104 6.37 -10.51 -12.87
C TYR A 104 7.09 -9.51 -13.78
N CYS A 105 8.35 -9.75 -14.13
CA CYS A 105 9.20 -8.76 -14.82
C CYS A 105 9.64 -9.20 -16.22
N GLY A 106 9.21 -10.36 -16.72
CA GLY A 106 9.55 -10.87 -18.05
C GLY A 106 11.01 -11.32 -18.22
N LYS A 107 11.87 -11.20 -17.19
CA LYS A 107 13.28 -11.57 -17.30
C LYS A 107 13.48 -13.09 -17.31
N LYS A 108 14.32 -13.58 -18.23
CA LYS A 108 14.82 -14.98 -18.20
C LYS A 108 15.73 -15.19 -16.98
N PHE A 109 15.58 -16.32 -16.29
CA PHE A 109 16.40 -16.70 -15.13
C PHE A 109 16.61 -18.22 -15.07
N LYS A 110 17.77 -18.64 -14.55
CA LYS A 110 18.13 -20.05 -14.35
C LYS A 110 17.52 -20.61 -13.05
N TYR A 111 17.12 -21.88 -13.05
CA TYR A 111 16.62 -22.57 -11.86
C TYR A 111 17.29 -23.94 -11.65
N ALA A 112 17.43 -24.34 -10.39
CA ALA A 112 17.99 -25.63 -9.99
C ALA A 112 16.89 -26.69 -9.81
N SER A 113 17.24 -27.98 -9.82
CA SER A 113 16.26 -29.08 -9.70
C SER A 113 15.30 -28.96 -8.52
N LYS A 114 15.78 -28.51 -7.36
CA LYS A 114 14.96 -28.28 -6.16
C LYS A 114 13.98 -27.10 -6.26
N ASN A 115 14.18 -26.23 -7.25
CA ASN A 115 13.41 -25.01 -7.48
C ASN A 115 12.56 -25.14 -8.76
N ILE A 116 12.16 -26.35 -9.13
CA ILE A 116 11.37 -26.57 -10.35
C ILE A 116 10.03 -25.84 -10.36
N HIS A 117 9.49 -25.48 -9.20
CA HIS A 117 8.26 -24.68 -9.10
C HIS A 117 8.51 -23.17 -8.99
N GLN A 118 9.77 -22.70 -9.04
CA GLN A 118 10.09 -21.28 -8.95
C GLN A 118 9.49 -20.53 -10.16
N LYS A 119 8.68 -19.50 -9.88
CA LYS A 119 7.96 -18.66 -10.85
C LYS A 119 8.58 -17.27 -11.05
N TYR A 120 9.45 -16.84 -10.13
CA TYR A 120 9.99 -15.48 -10.07
C TYR A 120 11.51 -15.49 -10.06
N CYS A 121 12.14 -14.53 -10.74
CA CYS A 121 13.61 -14.44 -10.81
C CYS A 121 14.23 -13.99 -9.47
N SER A 122 13.45 -13.37 -8.58
CA SER A 122 13.92 -12.93 -7.27
C SER A 122 12.79 -12.89 -6.25
N VAL A 123 13.16 -12.88 -4.96
CA VAL A 123 12.23 -12.64 -3.86
C VAL A 123 11.54 -11.29 -4.03
N ILE A 124 12.23 -10.27 -4.53
CA ILE A 124 11.65 -8.95 -4.82
C ILE A 124 10.52 -9.07 -5.85
N CYS A 125 10.74 -9.79 -6.96
CA CYS A 125 9.70 -10.00 -7.97
C CYS A 125 8.53 -10.82 -7.41
N GLN A 126 8.81 -11.81 -6.56
CA GLN A 126 7.77 -12.56 -5.86
C GLN A 126 6.94 -11.67 -4.91
N VAL A 127 7.59 -10.79 -4.13
CA VAL A 127 6.93 -9.87 -3.20
C VAL A 127 6.13 -8.83 -3.95
N LYS A 128 6.68 -8.22 -5.01
CA LYS A 128 5.96 -7.24 -5.84
C LYS A 128 4.79 -7.87 -6.61
N ASN A 129 4.92 -9.12 -7.07
CA ASN A 129 3.79 -9.83 -7.69
C ASN A 129 2.71 -10.21 -6.68
N ARG A 130 3.07 -10.42 -5.42
CA ARG A 130 2.13 -10.61 -4.31
C ARG A 130 1.56 -9.28 -3.81
N ALA A 131 2.16 -8.14 -4.17
CA ALA A 131 1.65 -6.84 -3.78
C ALA A 131 0.41 -6.53 -4.62
N TYR A 132 -0.69 -6.27 -3.93
CA TYR A 132 -1.89 -5.84 -4.59
C TYR A 132 -1.70 -4.44 -5.19
N ARG A 133 -1.96 -4.31 -6.50
CA ARG A 133 -1.92 -3.02 -7.19
C ARG A 133 -3.10 -2.17 -6.75
N ILE A 134 -2.86 -0.88 -6.51
CA ILE A 134 -3.91 0.11 -6.31
C ILE A 134 -3.36 1.49 -6.67
N ASN A 135 -4.18 2.32 -7.31
CA ASN A 135 -3.83 3.72 -7.52
C ASN A 135 -3.92 4.48 -6.20
N GLU A 136 -2.78 4.74 -5.57
CA GLU A 136 -2.71 5.42 -4.27
C GLU A 136 -3.18 6.88 -4.33
N ASN A 137 -3.21 7.47 -5.53
CA ASN A 137 -3.61 8.86 -5.77
C ASN A 137 -5.10 8.98 -6.11
N PHE A 138 -5.86 7.88 -6.10
CA PHE A 138 -7.24 7.87 -6.58
C PHE A 138 -8.12 8.91 -5.89
N PHE A 139 -7.92 9.14 -4.60
CA PHE A 139 -8.69 10.07 -3.78
C PHE A 139 -8.00 11.42 -3.54
N GLU A 140 -6.85 11.72 -4.16
CA GLU A 140 -6.15 13.00 -3.94
C GLU A 140 -6.97 14.21 -4.40
N LYS A 141 -7.70 14.03 -5.51
CA LYS A 141 -8.60 15.02 -6.09
C LYS A 141 -9.85 14.33 -6.60
N ILE A 142 -11.01 14.80 -6.17
CA ILE A 142 -12.31 14.35 -6.69
C ILE A 142 -12.64 15.18 -7.94
N ASN A 143 -12.18 14.71 -9.10
CA ASN A 143 -12.28 15.44 -10.38
C ASN A 143 -12.89 14.58 -11.51
N SER A 144 -13.52 13.46 -11.19
CA SER A 144 -14.25 12.62 -12.15
C SER A 144 -15.48 11.99 -11.50
N GLU A 145 -16.42 11.58 -12.32
CA GLU A 145 -17.64 10.87 -11.90
C GLU A 145 -17.31 9.66 -11.01
N GLY A 146 -16.42 8.77 -11.47
CA GLY A 146 -16.08 7.54 -10.74
C GLY A 146 -15.44 7.81 -9.36
N ARG A 147 -14.60 8.85 -9.25
CA ARG A 147 -14.02 9.27 -7.97
C ARG A 147 -15.06 9.82 -7.00
N ALA A 148 -15.95 10.68 -7.49
CA ALA A 148 -17.02 11.27 -6.68
C ALA A 148 -18.02 10.20 -6.22
N TYR A 149 -18.44 9.31 -7.13
CA TYR A 149 -19.30 8.18 -6.83
C TYR A 149 -18.70 7.28 -5.75
N LEU A 150 -17.44 6.85 -5.93
CA LEU A 150 -16.81 5.96 -4.96
C LEU A 150 -16.61 6.64 -3.60
N LEU A 151 -16.31 7.95 -3.57
CA LEU A 151 -16.26 8.69 -2.31
C LEU A 151 -17.63 8.71 -1.61
N GLY A 152 -18.71 8.98 -2.34
CA GLY A 152 -20.08 8.92 -1.80
C GLY A 152 -20.42 7.56 -1.21
N LEU A 153 -20.06 6.49 -1.91
CA LEU A 153 -20.25 5.12 -1.42
C LEU A 153 -19.39 4.79 -0.19
N ILE A 154 -18.18 5.35 -0.10
CA ILE A 154 -17.35 5.24 1.11
C ILE A 154 -18.01 6.00 2.28
N PHE A 155 -18.70 7.10 2.02
CA PHE A 155 -19.47 7.82 3.05
C PHE A 155 -20.66 7.02 3.59
N SER A 156 -21.24 6.09 2.82
CA SER A 156 -22.31 5.18 3.27
C SER A 156 -21.81 3.84 3.80
N ASP A 157 -21.32 2.96 2.93
CA ASP A 157 -20.93 1.57 3.25
C ASP A 157 -19.44 1.40 3.62
N GLY A 158 -18.65 2.47 3.51
CA GLY A 158 -17.20 2.42 3.77
C GLY A 158 -16.80 2.39 5.25
N ASN A 159 -15.70 1.72 5.57
CA ASN A 159 -15.05 1.78 6.87
C ASN A 159 -13.54 1.98 6.69
N ILE A 160 -12.94 2.91 7.42
CA ILE A 160 -11.50 3.18 7.41
C ILE A 160 -10.87 2.86 8.76
N SER A 161 -9.55 2.60 8.79
CA SER A 161 -8.80 2.40 10.02
C SER A 161 -7.45 3.10 9.97
N SER A 162 -7.16 3.97 10.93
CA SER A 162 -5.86 4.67 11.08
C SER A 162 -4.80 3.71 11.58
N LYS A 163 -5.16 2.76 12.45
CA LYS A 163 -4.19 1.81 13.03
C LYS A 163 -3.59 0.88 11.96
N LYS A 164 -4.40 0.45 11.00
CA LYS A 164 -4.00 -0.50 9.95
C LYS A 164 -3.94 0.12 8.55
N TYR A 165 -4.29 1.40 8.42
CA TYR A 165 -4.37 2.15 7.17
C TYR A 165 -5.14 1.44 6.04
N TYR A 166 -6.22 0.72 6.40
CA TYR A 166 -7.10 0.10 5.41
C TYR A 166 -8.39 0.92 5.23
N THR A 167 -9.00 0.72 4.08
CA THR A 167 -10.37 1.07 3.72
C THR A 167 -11.10 -0.21 3.31
N ASN A 168 -12.31 -0.40 3.78
CA ASN A 168 -13.14 -1.53 3.44
C ASN A 168 -14.50 -1.01 2.97
N ILE A 169 -15.00 -1.53 1.85
CA ILE A 169 -16.38 -1.33 1.41
C ILE A 169 -17.05 -2.70 1.46
N SER A 170 -18.17 -2.80 2.17
CA SER A 170 -18.91 -4.06 2.32
C SER A 170 -20.36 -3.86 1.93
N SER A 171 -20.90 -4.76 1.12
CA SER A 171 -22.30 -4.71 0.70
C SER A 171 -22.85 -6.12 0.47
N LYS A 172 -24.18 -6.26 0.52
CA LYS A 172 -24.87 -7.48 0.06
C LYS A 172 -24.93 -7.57 -1.46
N ASP A 173 -24.71 -6.44 -2.15
CA ASP A 173 -24.75 -6.34 -3.59
C ASP A 173 -23.37 -6.61 -4.19
N GLN A 174 -23.17 -7.80 -4.76
CA GLN A 174 -21.89 -8.18 -5.38
C GLN A 174 -21.47 -7.21 -6.50
N GLU A 175 -22.42 -6.81 -7.34
CA GLU A 175 -22.22 -5.86 -8.44
C GLU A 175 -21.58 -4.54 -7.95
N LEU A 176 -22.03 -4.05 -6.79
CA LEU A 176 -21.51 -2.81 -6.21
C LEU A 176 -20.02 -2.95 -5.87
N ILE A 177 -19.63 -4.08 -5.30
CA ILE A 177 -18.24 -4.35 -4.92
C ILE A 177 -17.36 -4.61 -6.14
N GLU A 178 -17.89 -5.28 -7.17
CA GLU A 178 -17.20 -5.44 -8.46
C GLU A 178 -16.98 -4.12 -9.18
N MET A 179 -17.96 -3.22 -9.15
CA MET A 179 -17.83 -1.87 -9.68
C MET A 179 -16.77 -1.06 -8.92
N CYS A 180 -16.75 -1.13 -7.58
CA CYS A 180 -15.69 -0.53 -6.77
C CYS A 180 -14.30 -1.03 -7.19
N LYS A 181 -14.17 -2.34 -7.37
CA LYS A 181 -12.91 -2.98 -7.77
C LYS A 181 -12.44 -2.50 -9.15
N LYS A 182 -13.36 -2.40 -10.12
CA LYS A 182 -13.09 -1.85 -11.46
C LYS A 182 -12.66 -0.38 -11.40
N LEU A 183 -13.40 0.45 -10.65
CA LEU A 183 -13.08 1.87 -10.46
C LEU A 183 -11.69 2.09 -9.86
N LEU A 184 -11.31 1.29 -8.87
CA LEU A 184 -10.00 1.35 -8.22
C LEU A 184 -8.86 0.73 -9.04
N ASP A 185 -9.17 0.07 -10.16
CA ASP A 185 -8.26 -0.74 -10.98
C ASP A 185 -7.33 -1.64 -10.12
N THR A 186 -7.92 -2.35 -9.17
CA THR A 186 -7.17 -3.17 -8.22
C THR A 186 -7.29 -4.67 -8.50
N ASN A 187 -6.20 -5.40 -8.30
CA ASN A 187 -6.19 -6.87 -8.35
C ASN A 187 -6.50 -7.51 -6.98
N ARG A 188 -6.95 -6.73 -5.99
CA ARG A 188 -7.35 -7.24 -4.67
C ARG A 188 -8.51 -8.23 -4.79
N PRO A 189 -8.50 -9.35 -4.05
CA PRO A 189 -9.64 -10.25 -4.02
C PRO A 189 -10.84 -9.56 -3.39
N ILE A 190 -12.03 -9.97 -3.83
CA ILE A 190 -13.27 -9.68 -3.13
C ILE A 190 -13.42 -10.77 -2.07
N TYR A 191 -13.64 -10.37 -0.83
CA TYR A 191 -13.83 -11.29 0.29
C TYR A 191 -15.32 -11.57 0.46
N HIS A 192 -15.66 -12.83 0.65
CA HIS A 192 -17.03 -13.30 0.85
C HIS A 192 -17.19 -13.67 2.32
N TYR A 193 -18.21 -13.12 2.99
CA TYR A 193 -18.52 -13.46 4.36
C TYR A 193 -20.03 -13.48 4.57
N LYS A 194 -20.57 -14.67 4.90
CA LYS A 194 -22.02 -14.90 4.96
C LYS A 194 -22.68 -14.41 3.65
N ASN A 195 -23.61 -13.47 3.74
CA ASN A 195 -24.32 -12.90 2.60
C ASN A 195 -23.80 -11.50 2.20
N SER A 196 -22.53 -11.20 2.48
CA SER A 196 -21.90 -9.94 2.08
C SER A 196 -20.56 -10.15 1.37
N PHE A 197 -20.26 -9.19 0.51
CA PHE A 197 -19.06 -9.08 -0.29
C PHE A 197 -18.29 -7.86 0.21
N SER A 198 -16.97 -7.97 0.31
CA SER A 198 -16.13 -6.91 0.86
C SER A 198 -14.87 -6.70 0.03
N LEU A 199 -14.54 -5.44 -0.25
CA LEU A 199 -13.28 -5.07 -0.87
C LEU A 199 -12.43 -4.32 0.16
N LEU A 200 -11.39 -5.01 0.66
CA LEU A 200 -10.41 -4.45 1.58
C LEU A 200 -9.21 -3.92 0.81
N PHE A 201 -9.00 -2.61 0.84
CA PHE A 201 -7.91 -1.91 0.16
C PHE A 201 -7.30 -0.82 1.05
N GLY A 202 -6.42 0.00 0.49
CA GLY A 202 -5.85 1.14 1.19
C GLY A 202 -4.42 0.94 1.68
N ASN A 203 -3.82 2.08 1.97
CA ASN A 203 -2.53 2.29 2.59
C ASN A 203 -2.60 3.66 3.29
N GLN A 204 -1.50 4.12 3.87
CA GLN A 204 -1.46 5.41 4.58
C GLN A 204 -1.90 6.58 3.69
N LYS A 205 -1.42 6.63 2.44
CA LYS A 205 -1.72 7.71 1.50
C LYS A 205 -3.21 7.82 1.16
N ILE A 206 -3.83 6.69 0.81
CA ILE A 206 -5.28 6.62 0.55
C ILE A 206 -6.06 7.04 1.81
N HIS A 207 -5.65 6.54 2.97
CA HIS A 207 -6.31 6.84 4.24
C HIS A 207 -6.28 8.34 4.56
N GLU A 208 -5.12 8.98 4.45
CA GLU A 208 -4.95 10.42 4.67
C GLU A 208 -5.79 11.23 3.67
N SER A 209 -5.83 10.81 2.41
CA SER A 209 -6.64 11.47 1.38
C SER A 209 -8.14 11.39 1.68
N LEU A 210 -8.64 10.22 2.11
CA LEU A 210 -10.04 10.05 2.51
C LEU A 210 -10.39 10.90 3.75
N LYS A 211 -9.49 10.95 4.74
CA LYS A 211 -9.65 11.83 5.90
C LYS A 211 -9.68 13.31 5.52
N LYS A 212 -8.84 13.74 4.58
CA LYS A 212 -8.85 15.11 4.06
C LYS A 212 -10.19 15.46 3.41
N HIS A 213 -10.85 14.47 2.79
CA HIS A 213 -12.21 14.58 2.29
C HIS A 213 -13.29 14.36 3.36
N GLY A 214 -12.95 14.35 4.66
CA GLY A 214 -13.94 14.28 5.74
C GLY A 214 -14.46 12.89 6.09
N VAL A 215 -13.88 11.81 5.52
CA VAL A 215 -14.26 10.45 5.92
C VAL A 215 -13.72 10.16 7.32
N LEU A 216 -14.62 9.79 8.24
CA LEU A 216 -14.29 9.50 9.63
C LEU A 216 -14.29 7.99 9.93
N GLU A 217 -13.46 7.57 10.88
CA GLU A 217 -13.59 6.26 11.51
C GLU A 217 -14.85 6.16 12.35
N ARG A 218 -15.48 4.97 12.34
CA ARG A 218 -16.70 4.70 13.10
C ARG A 218 -17.78 5.76 12.84
N LYS A 219 -17.86 6.25 11.60
CA LYS A 219 -18.73 7.36 11.18
C LYS A 219 -20.19 7.17 11.57
N SER A 220 -20.69 5.93 11.59
CA SER A 220 -22.08 5.60 11.96
C SER A 220 -22.44 5.99 13.40
N TRP A 221 -21.43 6.26 14.24
CA TRP A 221 -21.58 6.68 15.64
C TRP A 221 -21.24 8.16 15.86
N LYS A 222 -21.04 8.91 14.77
CA LYS A 222 -20.60 10.31 14.82
C LYS A 222 -21.54 11.17 13.99
N ASP A 223 -21.68 12.40 14.42
CA ASP A 223 -22.29 13.44 13.59
C ASP A 223 -21.17 14.13 12.79
N TYR A 224 -21.33 14.23 11.48
CA TYR A 224 -20.29 14.73 10.57
C TYR A 224 -20.90 15.58 9.45
N SER A 225 -20.04 16.33 8.78
CA SER A 225 -20.45 17.22 7.68
C SER A 225 -20.19 16.59 6.33
N LEU A 226 -20.97 17.04 5.36
CA LEU A 226 -20.83 16.78 3.96
C LEU A 226 -19.45 17.26 3.46
N PRO A 227 -18.76 16.46 2.65
CA PRO A 227 -17.49 16.87 2.09
C PRO A 227 -17.66 18.01 1.08
N SER A 228 -16.60 18.80 0.90
CA SER A 228 -16.53 19.74 -0.21
C SER A 228 -16.33 18.98 -1.52
N ILE A 229 -17.36 18.99 -2.37
CA ILE A 229 -17.39 18.32 -3.68
C ILE A 229 -17.60 19.39 -4.76
N PRO A 230 -16.86 19.36 -5.88
CA PRO A 230 -17.12 20.26 -7.01
C PRO A 230 -18.58 20.18 -7.46
N LYS A 231 -19.18 21.33 -7.77
CA LYS A 231 -20.63 21.43 -8.10
C LYS A 231 -21.04 20.47 -9.22
N ASN A 232 -20.21 20.31 -10.25
CA ASN A 232 -20.45 19.41 -11.38
C ASN A 232 -20.34 17.91 -11.03
N LEU A 233 -19.77 17.56 -9.87
CA LEU A 233 -19.61 16.17 -9.41
C LEU A 233 -20.52 15.82 -8.24
N TRP A 234 -21.27 16.80 -7.73
CA TRP A 234 -22.16 16.67 -6.59
C TRP A 234 -23.14 15.50 -6.74
N TRP A 235 -23.80 15.41 -7.88
CA TRP A 235 -24.81 14.37 -8.14
C TRP A 235 -24.19 12.97 -8.24
N HIS A 236 -22.94 12.86 -8.67
CA HIS A 236 -22.21 11.59 -8.67
C HIS A 236 -21.88 11.14 -7.25
N PHE A 237 -21.46 12.07 -6.38
CA PHE A 237 -21.27 11.81 -4.96
C PHE A 237 -22.58 11.38 -4.28
N ILE A 238 -23.66 12.14 -4.47
CA ILE A 238 -24.98 11.82 -3.90
C ILE A 238 -25.47 10.45 -4.37
N ARG A 239 -25.24 10.09 -5.64
CA ARG A 239 -25.60 8.77 -6.16
C ARG A 239 -24.84 7.64 -5.49
N GLY A 240 -23.52 7.79 -5.30
CA GLY A 240 -22.72 6.80 -4.57
C GLY A 240 -23.19 6.63 -3.13
N PHE A 241 -23.49 7.73 -2.45
CA PHE A 241 -24.04 7.70 -1.10
C PHE A 241 -25.43 7.03 -1.07
N PHE A 242 -26.31 7.40 -2.00
CA PHE A 242 -27.65 6.83 -2.16
C PHE A 242 -27.61 5.34 -2.50
N ASP A 243 -26.63 4.86 -3.26
CA ASP A 243 -26.50 3.44 -3.59
C ASP A 243 -26.11 2.57 -2.39
N GLY A 244 -25.41 3.11 -1.39
CA GLY A 244 -25.22 2.44 -0.10
C GLY A 244 -26.42 2.64 0.85
N ASP A 245 -26.68 3.89 1.24
CA ASP A 245 -27.56 4.25 2.35
C ASP A 245 -28.94 4.80 1.94
N GLY A 246 -29.21 4.88 0.63
CA GLY A 246 -30.49 5.29 0.08
C GLY A 246 -31.42 4.12 -0.23
N SER A 247 -32.69 4.42 -0.50
CA SER A 247 -33.67 3.45 -0.96
C SER A 247 -34.73 4.10 -1.83
N PHE A 248 -35.12 3.41 -2.91
CA PHE A 248 -36.39 3.64 -3.57
C PHE A 248 -37.37 2.58 -3.09
N TYR A 249 -38.60 2.98 -2.83
CA TYR A 249 -39.68 2.08 -2.44
C TYR A 249 -41.02 2.61 -2.96
N ILE A 250 -41.97 1.69 -3.15
CA ILE A 250 -43.33 2.05 -3.53
C ILE A 250 -44.17 2.03 -2.25
N ASP A 251 -44.74 3.18 -1.92
CA ASP A 251 -45.74 3.32 -0.87
C ASP A 251 -47.11 3.05 -1.52
N ASP A 252 -47.68 1.90 -1.19
CA ASP A 252 -48.97 1.44 -1.71
C ASP A 252 -50.07 1.87 -0.73
N ARG A 253 -50.85 2.89 -1.11
CA ARG A 253 -51.92 3.43 -0.27
C ARG A 253 -53.23 3.26 -0.97
N ASP A 254 -54.03 2.30 -0.53
CA ASP A 254 -55.37 1.95 -1.02
C ASP A 254 -55.52 2.00 -2.55
N LYS A 255 -55.81 3.19 -3.11
CA LYS A 255 -56.08 3.43 -4.53
C LYS A 255 -54.88 3.94 -5.34
N TYR A 256 -53.76 4.31 -4.69
CA TYR A 256 -52.64 5.00 -5.34
C TYR A 256 -51.29 4.44 -4.89
N LYS A 257 -50.41 4.24 -5.87
CA LYS A 257 -49.00 3.88 -5.66
C LYS A 257 -48.13 5.11 -5.80
N TYR A 258 -47.27 5.34 -4.82
CA TYR A 258 -46.31 6.44 -4.82
C TYR A 258 -44.88 5.89 -4.77
N LEU A 259 -44.11 6.12 -5.82
CA LEU A 259 -42.66 5.98 -5.71
C LEU A 259 -42.15 6.97 -4.67
N CYS A 260 -41.26 6.54 -3.80
CA CYS A 260 -40.64 7.31 -2.73
C CYS A 260 -39.13 7.07 -2.72
N ALA A 261 -38.37 8.08 -2.31
CA ALA A 261 -36.94 7.97 -2.05
C ALA A 261 -36.62 8.32 -0.60
N SER A 262 -35.67 7.62 0.02
CA SER A 262 -35.19 7.93 1.35
C SER A 262 -33.69 7.77 1.47
N PHE A 263 -33.04 8.64 2.24
CA PHE A 263 -31.70 8.42 2.78
C PHE A 263 -31.81 8.01 4.24
N SER A 264 -30.98 7.06 4.66
CA SER A 264 -30.83 6.63 6.06
C SER A 264 -29.38 6.87 6.50
N CYS A 265 -29.15 7.60 7.58
CA CYS A 265 -27.79 7.93 8.03
C CYS A 265 -27.70 8.05 9.56
N GLY A 266 -26.53 7.72 10.12
CA GLY A 266 -26.25 7.96 11.54
C GLY A 266 -26.07 9.44 11.91
N SER A 267 -25.80 10.31 10.93
CA SER A 267 -25.56 11.74 11.15
C SER A 267 -26.75 12.58 10.71
N GLN A 268 -27.35 13.31 11.65
CA GLN A 268 -28.43 14.26 11.37
C GLN A 268 -27.90 15.48 10.60
N LYS A 269 -26.71 15.96 10.98
CA LYS A 269 -26.06 17.11 10.36
C LYS A 269 -25.77 16.85 8.88
N PHE A 270 -25.21 15.69 8.56
CA PHE A 270 -24.94 15.30 7.18
C PHE A 270 -26.21 15.30 6.32
N LEU A 271 -27.30 14.70 6.81
CA LEU A 271 -28.60 14.74 6.12
C LEU A 271 -29.18 16.15 6.01
N GLY A 272 -28.96 17.00 7.02
CA GLY A 272 -29.36 18.41 6.99
C GLY A 272 -28.64 19.19 5.89
N GLU A 273 -27.34 18.93 5.70
CA GLU A 273 -26.55 19.53 4.62
C GLU A 273 -26.96 18.99 3.25
N ILE A 274 -27.24 17.68 3.12
CA ILE A 274 -27.85 17.10 1.91
C ILE A 274 -29.19 17.77 1.60
N LYS A 275 -30.07 17.92 2.60
CA LYS A 275 -31.39 18.57 2.43
C LYS A 275 -31.25 19.97 1.86
N LYS A 276 -30.37 20.79 2.45
CA LYS A 276 -30.08 22.15 1.95
C LYS A 276 -29.56 22.15 0.52
N CYS A 277 -28.72 21.18 0.16
CA CYS A 277 -28.24 21.05 -1.22
C CYS A 277 -29.37 20.65 -2.18
N LEU A 278 -30.24 19.71 -1.82
CA LEU A 278 -31.40 19.32 -2.64
C LEU A 278 -32.36 20.49 -2.87
N GLU A 279 -32.61 21.30 -1.84
CA GLU A 279 -33.48 22.47 -1.91
C GLU A 279 -32.96 23.52 -2.91
N LYS A 280 -31.64 23.67 -3.06
CA LYS A 280 -31.02 24.53 -4.09
C LYS A 280 -31.31 24.05 -5.52
N TYR A 281 -31.65 22.79 -5.71
CA TYR A 281 -32.07 22.21 -6.99
C TYR A 281 -33.60 22.06 -7.08
N HIS A 282 -34.35 22.78 -6.23
CA HIS A 282 -35.82 22.77 -6.17
C HIS A 282 -36.46 21.40 -5.86
N ILE A 283 -35.69 20.48 -5.26
CA ILE A 283 -36.19 19.25 -4.68
C ILE A 283 -36.43 19.56 -3.21
N ILE A 284 -37.65 19.34 -2.70
CA ILE A 284 -38.00 19.74 -1.34
C ILE A 284 -38.31 18.48 -0.50
N PRO A 285 -37.30 17.91 0.19
CA PRO A 285 -37.50 16.77 1.08
C PRO A 285 -38.37 17.12 2.29
N HIS A 286 -38.87 16.07 2.94
CA HIS A 286 -39.52 16.16 4.24
C HIS A 286 -38.57 16.62 5.36
N LYS A 287 -39.16 16.91 6.53
CA LYS A 287 -38.38 17.07 7.77
C LYS A 287 -37.61 15.79 8.07
N ILE A 288 -36.38 15.93 8.56
CA ILE A 288 -35.56 14.80 9.00
C ILE A 288 -36.21 14.21 10.25
N ARG A 289 -36.36 12.88 10.28
CA ARG A 289 -36.95 12.14 11.40
C ARG A 289 -36.01 11.06 11.88
N PHE A 290 -36.02 10.77 13.17
CA PHE A 290 -35.29 9.63 13.72
C PHE A 290 -36.17 8.39 13.62
N ASP A 291 -35.73 7.39 12.88
CA ASP A 291 -36.39 6.09 12.80
C ASP A 291 -35.86 5.20 13.93
N LYS A 292 -36.65 5.13 15.02
CA LYS A 292 -36.31 4.42 16.25
C LYS A 292 -36.64 2.93 16.09
N LYS A 293 -35.66 2.08 16.36
CA LYS A 293 -35.82 0.62 16.48
C LYS A 293 -36.14 0.22 17.93
N PRO A 294 -36.72 -0.97 18.15
CA PRO A 294 -37.12 -1.44 19.49
C PRO A 294 -35.98 -1.45 20.53
N ASP A 295 -34.73 -1.56 20.09
CA ASP A 295 -33.54 -1.65 20.95
C ASP A 295 -32.87 -0.28 21.24
N ASN A 296 -33.62 0.83 21.14
CA ASN A 296 -33.12 2.22 21.21
C ASN A 296 -32.01 2.56 20.20
N LYS A 297 -31.72 1.68 19.24
CA LYS A 297 -30.92 2.02 18.07
C LYS A 297 -31.81 2.66 17.02
N GLY A 298 -31.20 3.36 16.08
CA GLY A 298 -31.96 3.99 15.01
C GLY A 298 -31.06 4.71 14.03
N CYS A 299 -31.67 5.35 13.04
CA CYS A 299 -30.99 6.20 12.10
C CYS A 299 -31.87 7.39 11.74
N TRP A 300 -31.23 8.48 11.36
CA TRP A 300 -31.94 9.62 10.81
C TRP A 300 -32.37 9.31 9.37
N GLN A 301 -33.58 9.71 9.02
CA GLN A 301 -34.15 9.54 7.69
C GLN A 301 -34.52 10.89 7.07
N LEU A 302 -34.19 11.02 5.78
CA LEU A 302 -34.61 12.12 4.92
C LEU A 302 -35.40 11.55 3.75
N LYS A 303 -36.68 11.88 3.64
CA LYS A 303 -37.60 11.33 2.63
C LYS A 303 -37.96 12.35 1.55
N ILE A 304 -38.13 11.88 0.33
CA ILE A 304 -38.65 12.62 -0.83
C ILE A 304 -39.85 11.80 -1.33
N THR A 305 -41.04 12.39 -1.33
CA THR A 305 -42.30 11.69 -1.73
C THR A 305 -43.12 12.43 -2.77
N ARG A 306 -42.83 13.72 -3.03
CA ARG A 306 -43.56 14.50 -4.03
C ARG A 306 -43.20 14.00 -5.43
N LYS A 307 -44.20 13.72 -6.25
CA LYS A 307 -44.04 13.18 -7.62
C LYS A 307 -43.06 14.02 -8.47
N LYS A 308 -43.20 15.35 -8.45
CA LYS A 308 -42.30 16.28 -9.17
C LYS A 308 -40.86 16.17 -8.67
N ASP A 309 -40.67 16.26 -7.36
CA ASP A 309 -39.35 16.25 -6.71
C ASP A 309 -38.63 14.92 -6.93
N ILE A 310 -39.34 13.80 -6.88
CA ILE A 310 -38.81 12.46 -7.15
C ILE A 310 -38.37 12.33 -8.59
N LYS A 311 -39.19 12.79 -9.54
CA LYS A 311 -38.82 12.78 -10.96
C LYS A 311 -37.52 13.56 -11.19
N MET A 312 -37.44 14.78 -10.65
CA MET A 312 -36.22 15.60 -10.71
C MET A 312 -35.03 14.89 -10.07
N PHE A 313 -35.22 14.30 -8.88
CA PHE A 313 -34.17 13.59 -8.17
C PHE A 313 -33.63 12.40 -8.97
N ILE A 314 -34.52 11.59 -9.57
CA ILE A 314 -34.16 10.47 -10.45
C ILE A 314 -33.40 10.96 -11.67
N ASP A 315 -33.87 12.02 -12.32
CA ASP A 315 -33.23 12.59 -13.50
C ASP A 315 -31.80 13.04 -13.18
N TYR A 316 -31.60 13.75 -12.06
CA TYR A 316 -30.27 14.15 -11.61
C TYR A 316 -29.35 12.98 -11.23
N LEU A 317 -29.91 11.90 -10.66
CA LEU A 317 -29.11 10.72 -10.32
C LEU A 317 -28.69 9.96 -11.58
N TYR A 318 -29.63 9.63 -12.46
CA TYR A 318 -29.41 8.57 -13.46
C TYR A 318 -29.15 9.08 -14.88
N LYS A 319 -29.56 10.30 -15.23
CA LYS A 319 -29.34 10.83 -16.58
C LYS A 319 -27.84 10.94 -16.88
N ASN A 320 -27.40 10.34 -17.98
CA ASN A 320 -26.01 10.30 -18.43
C ASN A 320 -25.02 9.81 -17.36
N SER A 321 -25.44 8.85 -16.54
CA SER A 321 -24.60 8.25 -15.50
C SER A 321 -23.98 6.93 -15.95
N ASN A 322 -22.71 6.72 -15.57
CA ASN A 322 -21.97 5.51 -15.89
C ASN A 322 -21.92 4.50 -14.73
N TYR A 323 -22.18 4.95 -13.50
CA TYR A 323 -22.04 4.14 -12.28
C TYR A 323 -23.27 4.26 -11.40
N PHE A 324 -23.98 3.16 -11.21
CA PHE A 324 -25.13 3.07 -10.33
C PHE A 324 -25.47 1.61 -10.01
N LEU A 325 -26.21 1.39 -8.93
CA LEU A 325 -26.68 0.07 -8.55
C LEU A 325 -27.95 -0.33 -9.32
N ASN A 326 -27.86 -1.36 -10.15
CA ASN A 326 -28.94 -1.74 -11.08
C ASN A 326 -30.26 -2.09 -10.37
N ARG A 327 -30.23 -2.77 -9.22
CA ARG A 327 -31.47 -3.12 -8.50
C ARG A 327 -32.30 -1.90 -8.08
N LYS A 328 -31.66 -0.78 -7.72
CA LYS A 328 -32.35 0.45 -7.33
C LYS A 328 -32.96 1.15 -8.55
N TYR A 329 -32.21 1.18 -9.64
CA TYR A 329 -32.68 1.74 -10.90
C TYR A 329 -33.84 0.93 -11.51
N LYS A 330 -33.86 -0.40 -11.34
CA LYS A 330 -34.97 -1.26 -11.78
C LYS A 330 -36.30 -0.90 -11.13
N ILE A 331 -36.32 -0.58 -9.82
CA ILE A 331 -37.54 -0.16 -9.10
C ILE A 331 -38.14 1.11 -9.73
N VAL A 332 -37.26 2.06 -10.08
CA VAL A 332 -37.66 3.30 -10.74
C VAL A 332 -38.24 3.03 -12.14
N LYS A 333 -37.55 2.19 -12.92
CA LYS A 333 -38.02 1.81 -14.26
C LYS A 333 -39.38 1.10 -14.22
N SER A 334 -39.57 0.15 -13.31
CA SER A 334 -40.84 -0.59 -13.19
C SER A 334 -42.02 0.25 -12.73
N PHE A 335 -41.78 1.42 -12.15
CA PHE A 335 -42.86 2.34 -11.74
C PHE A 335 -43.26 3.30 -12.87
N HIS A 336 -42.36 3.58 -13.81
CA HIS A 336 -42.56 4.54 -14.90
C HIS A 336 -42.81 3.90 -16.27
N GLY A 337 -42.44 2.64 -16.46
CA GLY A 337 -42.89 1.82 -17.59
C GLY A 337 -44.22 1.18 -17.25
#